data_AF-A0A1V6XQI4-F1
#
_entry.id   AF-A0A1V6XQI4-F1
#
_cell.length_a   1.000
_cell.length_b   1.000
_cell.length_c   1.000
_cell.angle_alpha   90.00
_cell.angle_beta   90.00
_cell.angle_gamma   90.00
#
_symmetry.space_group_name_H-M   'P 1'
#
loop_
_entity.id
_entity.type
_entity.pdbx_description
1 polymer ?
#
loop_
_entity_poly.entity_id
_entity_poly.type
_entity_poly.pdbx_seq_one_letter_code
_entity_poly.pdbx_strand_id
1 'polypeptide(L)'
;MNPFESEMARRLWWCIYLMDRRLAIETGRPFLIQDLNVDIGLPRSMSDEWLSKHRGTSHLLQPEDTGTGNSPTTVPYLIAMASYSKVIGKVWEALYGASTSDSTPSPFLKEYLELLITQSQTDLQPEFSYDPQRPASYKARGLAWWQIKQQLMMRIVWSFIIPMAKPS
;
A
#
# COMPACT_ATOMS: atom_id res chain seq x y z
N MET A 1 6.69 25.04 2.08
CA MET A 1 7.17 24.09 1.06
C MET A 1 6.26 24.22 -0.15
N ASN A 2 6.80 24.30 -1.36
CA ASN A 2 5.97 24.38 -2.59
C ASN A 2 5.16 23.06 -2.74
N PRO A 3 3.90 23.11 -3.21
CA PRO A 3 3.08 21.91 -3.40
C PRO A 3 3.77 20.74 -4.14
N PHE A 4 4.64 21.01 -5.12
CA PHE A 4 5.46 19.97 -5.77
C PHE A 4 6.38 19.26 -4.76
N GLU A 5 7.15 20.03 -4.01
CA GLU A 5 8.11 19.52 -3.02
C GLU A 5 7.39 18.78 -1.89
N SER A 6 6.21 19.27 -1.48
CA SER A 6 5.38 18.60 -0.48
C SER A 6 4.86 17.24 -0.94
N GLU A 7 4.43 17.11 -2.20
CA GLU A 7 3.99 15.83 -2.74
C GLU A 7 5.17 14.87 -2.97
N MET A 8 6.33 15.38 -3.41
CA MET A 8 7.53 14.58 -3.56
C MET A 8 8.05 14.05 -2.21
N ALA A 9 8.07 14.91 -1.19
CA ALA A 9 8.43 14.51 0.18
C ALA A 9 7.46 13.46 0.74
N ARG A 10 6.16 13.62 0.50
CA ARG A 10 5.13 12.64 0.90
C ARG A 10 5.38 11.28 0.23
N ARG A 11 5.62 11.26 -1.08
CA ARG A 11 5.93 10.01 -1.81
C ARG A 11 7.20 9.35 -1.30
N LEU A 12 8.26 10.13 -1.08
CA LEU A 12 9.53 9.63 -0.54
C LEU A 12 9.34 9.03 0.87
N TRP A 13 8.58 9.70 1.73
CA TRP A 13 8.29 9.21 3.06
C TRP A 13 7.59 7.84 3.01
N TRP A 14 6.59 7.68 2.15
CA TRP A 14 5.92 6.39 1.98
C TRP A 14 6.85 5.31 1.40
N CYS A 15 7.77 5.66 0.48
CA CYS A 15 8.80 4.72 0.03
C CYS A 15 9.69 4.24 1.19
N ILE A 16 10.12 5.15 2.08
CA ILE A 16 10.92 4.81 3.27
C ILE A 16 10.12 3.90 4.21
N TYR A 17 8.85 4.22 4.45
CA TYR A 17 7.95 3.41 5.27
C TYR A 17 7.81 1.98 4.71
N LEU A 18 7.57 1.82 3.41
CA LEU A 18 7.52 0.52 2.74
C LEU A 18 8.84 -0.25 2.89
N MET A 19 9.98 0.44 2.74
CA MET A 19 11.30 -0.17 2.87
C MET A 19 11.56 -0.67 4.29
N ASP A 20 11.19 0.11 5.31
CA ASP A 20 11.29 -0.29 6.72
C ASP A 20 10.52 -1.59 6.99
N ARG A 21 9.25 -1.66 6.53
CA ARG A 21 8.44 -2.88 6.67
C ARG A 21 9.03 -4.07 5.94
N ARG A 22 9.52 -3.88 4.72
CA ARG A 22 10.13 -4.94 3.92
C ARG A 22 11.39 -5.49 4.59
N LEU A 23 12.29 -4.61 5.04
CA LEU A 23 13.55 -5.00 5.67
C LEU A 23 13.32 -5.72 7.00
N ALA A 24 12.39 -5.24 7.82
CA ALA A 24 12.02 -5.89 9.07
C ALA A 24 11.49 -7.32 8.83
N ILE A 25 10.61 -7.51 7.85
CA ILE A 25 10.10 -8.84 7.48
C ILE A 25 11.24 -9.75 6.98
N GLU A 26 12.09 -9.25 6.09
CA GLU A 26 13.21 -10.02 5.51
C GLU A 26 14.27 -10.39 6.56
N THR A 27 14.48 -9.54 7.55
CA THR A 27 15.51 -9.75 8.59
C THR A 27 14.97 -10.34 9.89
N GLY A 28 13.65 -10.46 10.04
CA GLY A 28 12.99 -10.84 11.28
C GLY A 28 13.19 -9.84 12.42
N ARG A 29 13.51 -8.56 12.11
CA ARG A 29 13.75 -7.51 13.11
C ARG A 29 12.51 -6.62 13.26
N PRO A 30 12.32 -5.96 14.43
CA PRO A 30 11.25 -4.98 14.60
C PRO A 30 11.36 -3.82 13.61
N PHE A 31 10.20 -3.28 13.21
CA PHE A 31 10.08 -2.06 12.41
C PHE A 31 10.64 -0.85 13.18
N LEU A 32 11.30 0.08 12.48
CA LEU A 32 11.74 1.33 13.08
C LEU A 32 10.60 2.36 13.14
N ILE A 33 9.74 2.37 12.12
CA ILE A 33 8.64 3.34 12.01
C ILE A 33 7.37 2.73 12.62
N GLN A 34 6.94 3.28 13.74
CA GLN A 34 5.72 2.88 14.43
C GLN A 34 4.49 3.53 13.80
N ASP A 35 3.46 2.73 13.51
CA ASP A 35 2.20 3.20 12.89
C ASP A 35 1.50 4.30 13.70
N LEU A 36 1.63 4.28 15.02
CA LEU A 36 1.03 5.27 15.92
C LEU A 36 1.58 6.69 15.70
N ASN A 37 2.79 6.80 15.16
CA ASN A 37 3.48 8.07 14.94
C ASN A 37 3.38 8.55 13.48
N VAL A 38 2.58 7.87 12.66
CA VAL A 38 2.37 8.23 11.25
C VAL A 38 1.24 9.24 11.13
N ASP A 39 1.60 10.50 10.90
CA ASP A 39 0.68 11.61 10.66
C ASP A 39 0.63 12.05 9.18
N ILE A 40 1.40 11.38 8.32
CA ILE A 40 1.52 11.73 6.90
C ILE A 40 0.41 11.07 6.10
N GLY A 41 -0.42 11.89 5.45
CA GLY A 41 -1.47 11.43 4.54
C GLY A 41 -0.93 10.65 3.33
N LEU A 42 -1.78 9.83 2.71
CA LEU A 42 -1.42 9.05 1.51
C LEU A 42 -1.07 9.98 0.33
N PRO A 43 -0.18 9.56 -0.57
CA PRO A 43 0.16 10.31 -1.78
C PRO A 43 -1.08 10.57 -2.65
N ARG A 44 -1.04 11.63 -3.44
CA ARG A 44 -2.10 11.93 -4.42
C ARG A 44 -1.76 11.26 -5.73
N SER A 45 -2.75 10.65 -6.39
CA SER A 45 -2.63 9.95 -7.68
C SER A 45 -2.38 10.89 -8.86
N MET A 46 -1.30 11.67 -8.79
CA MET A 46 -0.89 12.64 -9.79
C MET A 46 0.28 12.09 -10.61
N SER A 47 0.33 12.41 -11.90
CA SER A 47 1.47 12.05 -12.75
C SER A 47 2.68 12.95 -12.50
N ASP A 48 3.88 12.42 -12.73
CA ASP A 48 5.12 13.18 -12.60
C ASP A 48 5.19 14.31 -13.64
N GLU A 49 4.59 14.10 -14.82
CA GLU A 49 4.44 15.10 -15.87
C GLU A 49 3.60 16.29 -15.40
N TRP A 50 2.47 16.01 -14.75
CA TRP A 50 1.61 17.07 -14.21
C TRP A 50 2.33 17.83 -13.11
N LEU A 51 3.00 17.12 -12.19
CA LEU A 51 3.79 17.71 -11.12
C LEU A 51 4.91 18.61 -11.64
N SER A 52 5.65 18.14 -12.65
CA SER A 52 6.74 18.89 -13.27
C SER A 52 6.25 20.18 -13.92
N LYS A 53 5.11 20.13 -14.64
CA LYS A 53 4.48 21.31 -15.25
C LYS A 53 4.07 22.35 -14.22
N HIS A 54 3.67 21.93 -13.03
CA HIS A 54 3.21 22.80 -11.96
C HIS A 54 4.27 23.08 -10.89
N ARG A 55 5.55 22.78 -11.18
CA ARG A 55 6.65 22.97 -10.22
C ARG A 55 6.83 24.43 -9.80
N GLY A 56 6.54 25.39 -10.68
CA GLY A 56 6.68 26.83 -10.41
C GLY A 56 5.41 27.50 -9.90
N THR A 57 4.27 26.81 -9.93
CA THR A 57 2.98 27.40 -9.57
C THR A 57 2.82 27.40 -8.05
N SER A 58 2.56 28.58 -7.48
CA SER A 58 2.17 28.70 -6.06
C SER A 58 0.70 28.29 -5.81
N HIS A 59 0.05 27.70 -6.81
CA HIS A 59 -1.33 27.26 -6.72
C HIS A 59 -1.42 26.06 -5.78
N LEU A 60 -2.33 26.13 -4.80
CA LEU A 60 -2.60 25.00 -3.91
C LEU A 60 -3.14 23.85 -4.75
N LEU A 61 -2.56 22.66 -4.61
CA LEU A 61 -3.06 21.45 -5.29
C LEU A 61 -4.51 21.22 -4.86
N GLN A 62 -5.46 21.37 -5.78
CA GLN A 62 -6.86 21.13 -5.52
C GLN A 62 -7.20 19.65 -5.76
N PRO A 63 -8.28 19.11 -5.15
CA PRO A 63 -8.70 17.73 -5.37
C PRO A 63 -8.96 17.42 -6.86
N GLU A 64 -9.51 18.37 -7.62
CA GLU A 64 -9.79 18.22 -9.06
C GLU A 64 -8.55 18.04 -9.95
N ASP A 65 -7.37 18.44 -9.47
CA ASP A 65 -6.09 18.29 -10.18
C ASP A 65 -5.66 16.81 -10.29
N THR A 66 -6.25 15.92 -9.48
CA THR A 66 -5.93 14.47 -9.49
C THR A 66 -6.56 13.71 -10.65
N GLY A 67 -7.51 14.30 -11.38
CA GLY A 67 -8.31 13.60 -12.42
C GLY A 67 -8.06 14.04 -13.87
N THR A 68 -7.29 15.09 -14.12
CA THR A 68 -7.27 15.77 -15.43
C THR A 68 -6.08 15.43 -16.33
N GLY A 69 -5.07 14.73 -15.82
CA GLY A 69 -3.96 14.24 -16.64
C GLY A 69 -4.20 12.79 -17.04
N ASN A 70 -4.58 12.54 -18.29
CA ASN A 70 -4.65 11.19 -18.90
C ASN A 70 -3.32 10.40 -18.88
N SER A 71 -2.28 10.90 -18.20
CA SER A 71 -0.97 10.28 -18.07
C SER A 71 -1.00 9.24 -16.95
N PRO A 72 -0.77 7.95 -17.24
CA PRO A 72 -0.74 6.92 -16.22
C PRO A 72 0.42 7.18 -15.24
N THR A 73 0.18 6.91 -13.96
CA THR A 73 1.13 7.14 -12.86
C THR A 73 1.32 5.88 -12.03
N THR A 74 2.48 5.72 -11.40
CA THR A 74 2.80 4.60 -10.50
C THR A 74 2.28 4.81 -9.07
N VAL A 75 1.77 6.01 -8.75
CA VAL A 75 1.37 6.39 -7.40
C VAL A 75 0.21 5.55 -6.82
N PRO A 76 -0.81 5.14 -7.58
CA PRO A 76 -1.83 4.22 -7.09
C PRO A 76 -1.26 2.91 -6.53
N TYR A 77 -0.21 2.38 -7.15
CA TYR A 77 0.50 1.22 -6.64
C TYR A 77 1.25 1.51 -5.33
N LEU A 78 1.84 2.71 -5.19
CA LEU A 78 2.46 3.14 -3.92
C LEU A 78 1.41 3.23 -2.80
N ILE A 79 0.23 3.78 -3.07
CA ILE A 79 -0.90 3.81 -2.14
C ILE A 79 -1.33 2.38 -1.77
N ALA A 80 -1.43 1.49 -2.75
CA ALA A 80 -1.81 0.11 -2.53
C ALA A 80 -0.78 -0.65 -1.66
N MET A 81 0.51 -0.44 -1.93
CA MET A 81 1.61 -0.99 -1.14
C MET A 81 1.66 -0.41 0.28
N ALA A 82 1.26 0.85 0.49
CA ALA A 82 1.15 1.44 1.81
C ALA A 82 0.05 0.77 2.65
N SER A 83 -1.12 0.53 2.05
CA SER A 83 -2.21 -0.23 2.69
C SER A 83 -1.75 -1.65 3.05
N TYR A 84 -1.16 -2.36 2.09
CA TYR A 84 -0.56 -3.68 2.32
C TYR A 84 0.47 -3.67 3.46
N SER A 85 1.39 -2.69 3.46
CA SER A 85 2.50 -2.60 4.42
C SER A 85 2.02 -2.35 5.86
N LYS A 86 0.88 -1.68 6.04
CA LYS A 86 0.21 -1.55 7.35
C LYS A 86 -0.35 -2.89 7.82
N VAL A 87 -1.09 -3.59 6.94
CA VAL A 87 -1.71 -4.87 7.27
C VAL A 87 -0.64 -5.92 7.60
N ILE A 88 0.37 -6.09 6.75
CA ILE A 88 1.45 -7.05 7.01
C ILE A 88 2.22 -6.72 8.29
N GLY A 89 2.39 -5.44 8.61
CA GLY A 89 3.01 -5.02 9.87
C GLY A 89 2.24 -5.54 11.08
N LYS A 90 0.91 -5.41 11.07
CA LYS A 90 0.03 -5.92 12.13
C LYS A 90 0.03 -7.44 12.22
N VAL A 91 0.01 -8.12 11.07
CA VAL A 91 0.15 -9.59 11.01
C VAL A 91 1.51 -10.03 11.58
N TRP A 92 2.59 -9.33 11.23
CA TRP A 92 3.93 -9.64 11.71
C TRP A 92 4.07 -9.41 13.22
N GLU A 93 3.56 -8.28 13.75
CA GLU A 93 3.49 -8.01 15.19
C GLU A 93 2.71 -9.09 15.95
N ALA A 94 1.62 -9.60 15.37
CA ALA A 94 0.78 -10.64 15.97
C ALA A 94 1.44 -12.04 15.96
N LEU A 95 2.21 -12.36 14.92
CA LEU A 95 2.85 -13.67 14.78
C LEU A 95 4.21 -13.75 15.49
N TYR A 96 4.98 -12.66 15.45
CA TYR A 96 6.39 -12.63 15.86
C TYR A 96 6.72 -11.56 16.91
N GLY A 97 5.70 -10.91 17.48
CA GLY A 97 5.89 -9.98 18.59
C GLY A 97 6.56 -10.64 19.79
N ALA A 98 7.33 -9.87 20.56
CA ALA A 98 8.13 -10.36 21.69
C ALA A 98 7.32 -11.12 22.77
N SER A 99 5.99 -10.99 22.77
CA SER A 99 5.07 -11.64 23.72
C SER A 99 4.34 -12.85 23.15
N THR A 100 4.44 -13.14 21.84
CA THR A 100 3.66 -14.18 21.15
C THR A 100 4.50 -15.33 20.61
N SER A 101 5.81 -15.35 20.89
CA SER A 101 6.78 -16.28 20.28
C SER A 101 6.46 -17.77 20.46
N ASP A 102 5.66 -18.14 21.47
CA ASP A 102 5.41 -19.54 21.84
C ASP A 102 3.93 -19.92 21.95
N SER A 103 3.01 -19.04 21.55
CA SER A 103 1.56 -19.27 21.71
C SER A 103 0.78 -18.96 20.43
N THR A 104 -0.06 -19.90 19.99
CA THR A 104 -1.01 -19.69 18.88
C THR A 104 -1.78 -18.38 19.07
N PRO A 105 -1.92 -17.53 18.04
CA PRO A 105 -2.67 -16.27 18.15
C PRO A 105 -4.07 -16.52 18.70
N SER A 106 -4.52 -15.67 19.62
CA SER A 106 -5.86 -15.81 20.20
C SER A 106 -6.93 -15.71 19.09
N PRO A 107 -8.09 -16.38 19.24
CA PRO A 107 -9.17 -16.31 18.25
C PRO A 107 -9.61 -14.88 17.93
N PHE A 108 -9.62 -14.00 18.93
CA PHE A 108 -9.93 -12.58 18.78
C PHE A 108 -8.90 -11.83 17.94
N LEU A 109 -7.60 -12.06 18.18
CA LEU A 109 -6.53 -11.45 17.39
C LEU A 109 -6.62 -11.90 15.93
N LYS A 110 -6.94 -13.17 15.69
CA LYS A 110 -7.13 -13.71 14.34
C LYS A 110 -8.31 -13.05 13.62
N GLU A 111 -9.48 -12.96 14.27
CA GLU A 111 -10.67 -12.29 13.72
C GLU A 111 -10.38 -10.81 13.41
N TYR A 112 -9.64 -10.13 14.28
CA TYR A 112 -9.17 -8.76 14.04
C TYR A 112 -8.27 -8.64 12.80
N LEU A 113 -7.31 -9.56 12.61
CA LEU A 113 -6.45 -9.57 11.42
C LEU A 113 -7.25 -9.86 10.13
N GLU A 114 -8.20 -10.79 10.17
CA GLU A 114 -9.11 -11.06 9.04
C GLU A 114 -9.96 -9.84 8.67
N LEU A 115 -10.48 -9.14 9.68
CA LEU A 115 -11.22 -7.89 9.50
C LEU A 115 -10.35 -6.81 8.85
N LEU A 116 -9.12 -6.61 9.36
CA LEU A 116 -8.16 -5.66 8.80
C LEU A 116 -7.84 -5.96 7.34
N ILE A 117 -7.61 -7.22 6.99
CA ILE A 117 -7.36 -7.63 5.61
C ILE A 117 -8.58 -7.30 4.74
N THR A 118 -9.79 -7.68 5.18
CA THR A 118 -11.01 -7.46 4.42
C THR A 118 -11.29 -5.97 4.20
N GLN A 119 -11.15 -5.15 5.24
CA GLN A 119 -11.28 -3.71 5.16
C GLN A 119 -10.26 -3.11 4.20
N SER A 120 -8.99 -3.51 4.32
CA SER A 120 -7.94 -3.02 3.42
C SER A 120 -8.21 -3.37 1.95
N GLN A 121 -8.80 -4.54 1.66
CA GLN A 121 -9.20 -4.93 0.30
C GLN A 121 -10.33 -4.07 -0.25
N THR A 122 -11.25 -3.64 0.61
CA THR A 122 -12.41 -2.83 0.23
C THR A 122 -12.01 -1.39 -0.09
N ASP A 123 -11.04 -0.85 0.65
CA ASP A 123 -10.55 0.53 0.47
C ASP A 123 -9.57 0.67 -0.70
N LEU A 124 -9.09 -0.44 -1.27
CA LEU A 124 -8.16 -0.45 -2.41
C LEU A 124 -8.88 -0.18 -3.73
N GLN A 125 -8.12 0.37 -4.68
CA GLN A 125 -8.61 0.47 -6.05
C GLN A 125 -8.84 -0.94 -6.65
N PRO A 126 -9.90 -1.13 -7.47
CA PRO A 126 -10.28 -2.44 -7.99
C PRO A 126 -9.18 -3.17 -8.77
N GLU A 127 -8.26 -2.44 -9.40
CA GLU A 127 -7.11 -3.01 -10.11
C GLU A 127 -6.05 -3.66 -9.19
N PHE A 128 -6.03 -3.30 -7.90
CA PHE A 128 -5.08 -3.82 -6.91
C PHE A 128 -5.73 -4.72 -5.86
N SER A 129 -7.06 -4.82 -5.85
CA SER A 129 -7.76 -5.75 -4.96
C SER A 129 -7.57 -7.20 -5.39
N TYR A 130 -7.51 -8.08 -4.40
CA TYR A 130 -7.43 -9.52 -4.58
C TYR A 130 -8.84 -10.11 -4.62
N ASP A 131 -9.19 -10.75 -5.74
CA ASP A 131 -10.41 -11.53 -5.90
C ASP A 131 -10.05 -13.01 -6.16
N PRO A 132 -10.32 -13.91 -5.21
CA PRO A 132 -10.06 -15.34 -5.39
C PRO A 132 -10.89 -15.98 -6.51
N GLN A 133 -12.04 -15.40 -6.86
CA GLN A 133 -12.95 -15.90 -7.89
C GLN A 133 -12.67 -15.28 -9.28
N ARG A 134 -11.88 -14.21 -9.36
CA ARG A 134 -11.46 -13.58 -10.62
C ARG A 134 -9.93 -13.47 -10.73
N PRO A 135 -9.25 -14.62 -10.84
CA PRO A 135 -7.79 -14.64 -11.00
C PRO A 135 -7.31 -14.00 -12.31
N ALA A 136 -8.19 -13.71 -13.29
CA ALA A 136 -7.78 -13.27 -14.63
C ALA A 136 -8.59 -12.12 -15.26
N SER A 137 -9.38 -11.35 -14.51
CA SER A 137 -10.15 -10.22 -15.10
C SER A 137 -9.27 -8.99 -15.36
N TYR A 138 -8.17 -9.16 -16.09
CA TYR A 138 -7.37 -8.03 -16.56
C TYR A 138 -8.07 -7.41 -17.76
N LYS A 139 -8.40 -6.12 -17.69
CA LYS A 139 -8.49 -5.32 -18.92
C LYS A 139 -7.06 -5.03 -19.40
N ALA A 140 -6.31 -6.06 -19.79
CA ALA A 140 -4.96 -5.92 -20.33
C ALA A 140 -4.93 -5.09 -21.63
N ARG A 141 -6.09 -4.97 -22.29
CA ARG A 141 -6.27 -4.16 -23.48
C ARG A 141 -6.16 -2.67 -23.12
N GLY A 142 -5.07 -2.04 -23.55
CA GLY A 142 -4.83 -0.60 -23.37
C GLY A 142 -3.93 -0.23 -22.18
N LEU A 143 -3.40 -1.20 -21.43
CA LEU A 143 -2.48 -0.95 -20.33
C LEU A 143 -1.02 -1.18 -20.76
N ALA A 144 -0.11 -0.35 -20.27
CA ALA A 144 1.31 -0.56 -20.41
C ALA A 144 1.78 -1.76 -19.56
N TRP A 145 2.85 -2.43 -20.00
CA TRP A 145 3.40 -3.62 -19.31
C TRP A 145 3.70 -3.37 -17.82
N TRP A 146 4.20 -2.18 -17.48
CA TRP A 146 4.50 -1.85 -16.09
C TRP A 146 3.25 -1.76 -15.20
N GLN A 147 2.08 -1.38 -15.75
CA GLN A 147 0.81 -1.35 -15.02
C GLN A 147 0.35 -2.77 -14.72
N ILE A 148 0.44 -3.66 -15.72
CA ILE A 148 0.14 -5.09 -15.55
C ILE A 148 1.07 -5.68 -14.49
N LYS A 149 2.37 -5.35 -14.54
CA LYS A 149 3.35 -5.80 -13.55
C LYS A 149 2.97 -5.35 -12.14
N GLN A 150 2.55 -4.10 -11.94
CA GLN A 150 2.13 -3.59 -10.63
C GLN A 150 0.90 -4.33 -10.08
N GLN A 151 -0.09 -4.60 -10.92
CA GLN A 151 -1.27 -5.38 -10.54
C GLN A 151 -0.89 -6.82 -10.14
N LEU A 152 -0.02 -7.47 -10.91
CA LEU A 152 0.48 -8.81 -10.60
C LEU A 152 1.26 -8.83 -9.28
N MET A 153 2.14 -7.86 -9.06
CA MET A 153 2.90 -7.74 -7.81
C MET A 153 1.96 -7.59 -6.61
N MET A 154 0.94 -6.71 -6.69
CA MET A 154 -0.05 -6.56 -5.61
C MET A 154 -0.77 -7.87 -5.29
N ARG A 155 -1.18 -8.61 -6.32
CA ARG A 155 -1.85 -9.91 -6.11
C ARG A 155 -0.94 -10.95 -5.46
N ILE A 156 0.32 -11.01 -5.90
CA ILE A 156 1.30 -11.91 -5.29
C ILE A 156 1.45 -11.59 -3.81
N VAL A 157 1.64 -10.33 -3.43
CA VAL A 157 1.84 -9.98 -2.01
C VAL A 157 0.59 -10.26 -1.17
N TRP A 158 -0.61 -10.00 -1.68
CA TRP A 158 -1.87 -10.34 -0.98
C TRP A 158 -2.08 -11.85 -0.84
N SER A 159 -1.69 -12.64 -1.85
CA SER A 159 -1.80 -14.09 -1.81
C SER A 159 -0.94 -14.75 -0.72
N PHE A 160 0.14 -14.08 -0.27
CA PHE A 160 0.93 -14.56 0.87
C PHE A 160 0.27 -14.28 2.22
N ILE A 161 -0.48 -13.18 2.36
CA ILE A 161 -1.10 -12.79 3.64
C ILE A 161 -2.41 -13.53 3.90
N ILE A 162 -3.25 -13.67 2.88
CA ILE A 162 -4.61 -14.21 3.05
C ILE A 162 -4.62 -15.63 3.67
N PRO A 163 -3.73 -16.56 3.28
CA PRO A 163 -3.65 -17.88 3.91
C PRO A 163 -3.19 -17.84 5.36
N MET A 164 -2.37 -16.86 5.76
CA MET A 164 -1.96 -16.70 7.16
C MET A 164 -3.13 -16.29 8.07
N ALA A 165 -4.19 -15.73 7.49
CA ALA A 165 -5.36 -15.27 8.22
C ALA A 165 -6.48 -16.33 8.30
N LYS A 166 -6.69 -17.17 7.27
CA LYS A 166 -7.79 -18.16 7.25
C LYS A 166 -7.46 -19.51 7.92
N PRO A 167 -8.41 -20.18 8.59
CA PRO A 167 -8.21 -21.52 9.16
C PRO A 167 -8.11 -22.63 8.10
N SER A 168 -7.33 -23.67 8.42
CA SER A 168 -7.46 -25.04 7.90
C SER A 168 -8.65 -25.76 8.53
#